data_AF-A0A915ZYV3-F1
#
_entry.id   AF-A0A915ZYV3-F1
#
_cell.length_a   1.000
_cell.length_b   1.000
_cell.length_c   1.000
_cell.angle_alpha   90.00
_cell.angle_beta   90.00
_cell.angle_gamma   90.00
#
_symmetry.space_group_name_H-M   'P 1'
#
loop_
_entity.id
_entity.type
_entity.pdbx_description
1 polymer ?
#
loop_
_entity_poly.entity_id
_entity_poly.type
_entity_poly.pdbx_seq_one_letter_code
_entity_poly.pdbx_strand_id
1 'polypeptide(L)'
;MKDLADQALKFGFIREKFIDWISSISAELLSTQTLEYWLLSYVSETASSDANFWCEVISPRDWLLCCFDINIETAIAIVSGVSEDYLEQQTPRYWVENWIKQLANRPSSEFNSFINNANLNELINYEHALHPTPIHVVNKEPVNGDDNELRLLLQTELGQQADESTLFYHTTNLWGAENIITEGIDFGECSRRQDFGGRTVSYYLNNNFKNAVEFARQRVLNSPAIIVYHIPATLLGQYDHLNLSGMFFSGGPYRIKGVK
;
A
#
# COMPACT_ATOMS: atom_id res chain seq x y z
N MET A 1 27.78 3.52 -5.02
CA MET A 1 27.81 4.67 -4.09
C MET A 1 27.25 5.94 -4.72
N LYS A 2 27.89 6.57 -5.73
CA LYS A 2 27.34 7.79 -6.39
C LYS A 2 25.93 7.58 -6.94
N ASP A 3 25.69 6.44 -7.60
CA ASP A 3 24.38 6.11 -8.16
C ASP A 3 23.28 5.97 -7.09
N LEU A 4 23.55 5.30 -5.96
CA LEU A 4 22.59 5.20 -4.84
C LEU A 4 22.29 6.55 -4.19
N ALA A 5 23.29 7.42 -4.05
CA ALA A 5 23.08 8.76 -3.50
C ALA A 5 22.26 9.65 -4.45
N ASP A 6 22.50 9.56 -5.75
CA ASP A 6 21.73 10.27 -6.77
C ASP A 6 20.30 9.71 -6.86
N GLN A 7 20.11 8.41 -6.58
CA GLN A 7 18.79 7.82 -6.42
C GLN A 7 18.10 8.31 -5.14
N ALA A 8 18.76 8.31 -3.98
CA ALA A 8 18.20 8.82 -2.73
C ALA A 8 17.72 10.27 -2.81
N LEU A 9 18.44 11.12 -3.56
CA LEU A 9 18.01 12.49 -3.85
C LEU A 9 16.63 12.55 -4.54
N LYS A 10 16.31 11.60 -5.42
CA LYS A 10 14.99 11.54 -6.10
C LYS A 10 13.85 11.21 -5.14
N PHE A 11 14.16 10.63 -3.98
CA PHE A 11 13.21 10.35 -2.91
C PHE A 11 13.09 11.52 -1.94
N GLY A 12 13.91 12.57 -2.09
CA GLY A 12 13.89 13.76 -1.28
C GLY A 12 14.93 13.82 -0.17
N PHE A 13 15.76 12.79 -0.02
CA PHE A 13 16.78 12.76 1.01
C PHE A 13 17.88 13.78 0.76
N ILE A 14 18.42 14.36 1.83
CA ILE A 14 19.57 15.25 1.77
C ILE A 14 20.78 14.42 1.35
N ARG A 15 21.25 14.66 0.12
CA ARG A 15 22.25 13.84 -0.56
C ARG A 15 23.55 13.70 0.23
N GLU A 16 24.04 14.79 0.81
CA GLU A 16 25.29 14.81 1.56
C GLU A 16 25.20 13.91 2.79
N LYS A 17 24.10 13.99 3.55
CA LYS A 17 23.89 13.16 4.74
C LYS A 17 23.75 11.68 4.40
N PHE A 18 23.06 11.37 3.30
CA PHE A 18 22.96 9.99 2.80
C PHE A 18 24.33 9.45 2.35
N ILE A 19 25.16 10.28 1.68
CA ILE A 19 26.53 9.91 1.30
C ILE A 19 27.37 9.61 2.53
N ASP A 20 27.30 10.44 3.56
CA ASP A 20 28.09 10.25 4.78
C ASP A 20 27.74 8.92 5.46
N TRP A 21 26.44 8.60 5.55
CA TRP A 21 25.98 7.32 6.10
C TRP A 21 26.41 6.13 5.25
N ILE A 22 26.11 6.14 3.93
CA ILE A 22 26.36 5.00 3.05
C ILE A 22 27.86 4.74 2.83
N SER A 23 28.71 5.74 3.08
CA SER A 23 30.18 5.61 3.01
C SER A 23 30.75 4.67 4.09
N SER A 24 30.00 4.42 5.16
CA SER A 24 30.37 3.43 6.19
C SER A 24 30.15 1.97 5.75
N ILE A 25 29.43 1.76 4.65
CA ILE A 25 29.01 0.45 4.16
C ILE A 25 29.94 -0.03 3.03
N SER A 26 30.37 -1.30 3.07
CA SER A 26 31.27 -1.84 2.06
C SER A 26 30.60 -1.91 0.68
N ALA A 27 31.37 -1.65 -0.38
CA ALA A 27 30.87 -1.71 -1.76
C ALA A 27 30.32 -3.09 -2.14
N GLU A 28 30.89 -4.16 -1.58
CA GLU A 28 30.41 -5.53 -1.75
C GLU A 28 28.99 -5.66 -1.20
N LEU A 29 28.76 -5.23 0.05
CA LEU A 29 27.45 -5.32 0.68
C LEU A 29 26.41 -4.47 -0.04
N LEU A 30 26.78 -3.25 -0.46
CA LEU A 30 25.89 -2.34 -1.19
C LEU A 30 25.28 -2.96 -2.45
N SER A 31 25.96 -3.90 -3.08
CA SER A 31 25.49 -4.57 -4.30
C SER A 31 24.51 -5.72 -4.07
N THR A 32 24.32 -6.14 -2.81
CA THR A 32 23.51 -7.32 -2.45
C THR A 32 22.05 -7.01 -2.15
N GLN A 33 21.68 -5.74 -2.07
CA GLN A 33 20.35 -5.30 -1.62
C GLN A 33 19.73 -4.28 -2.58
N THR A 34 18.42 -4.15 -2.49
CA THR A 34 17.62 -3.23 -3.32
C THR A 34 17.80 -1.78 -2.88
N LEU A 35 17.41 -0.84 -3.75
CA LEU A 35 17.33 0.58 -3.38
C LEU A 35 16.40 0.79 -2.18
N GLU A 36 15.22 0.16 -2.19
CA GLU A 36 14.25 0.22 -1.10
C GLU A 36 14.90 -0.16 0.23
N TYR A 37 15.61 -1.29 0.27
CA TYR A 37 16.30 -1.76 1.47
C TYR A 37 17.25 -0.70 2.03
N TRP A 38 18.06 -0.08 1.18
CA TRP A 38 19.02 0.93 1.62
C TRP A 38 18.35 2.20 2.13
N LEU A 39 17.27 2.65 1.48
CA LEU A 39 16.51 3.82 1.93
C LEU A 39 15.80 3.56 3.26
N LEU A 40 15.19 2.39 3.43
CA LEU A 40 14.54 1.99 4.69
C LEU A 40 15.57 1.81 5.82
N SER A 41 16.74 1.26 5.52
CA SER A 41 17.84 1.14 6.49
C SER A 41 18.33 2.51 6.96
N TYR A 42 18.53 3.44 6.02
CA TYR A 42 18.89 4.83 6.34
C TYR A 42 17.86 5.47 7.28
N VAL A 43 16.57 5.37 6.92
CA VAL A 43 15.47 5.88 7.75
C VAL A 43 15.46 5.24 9.13
N SER A 44 15.63 3.92 9.23
CA SER A 44 15.63 3.22 10.52
C SER A 44 16.78 3.65 11.44
N GLU A 45 17.97 3.89 10.88
CA GLU A 45 19.18 4.19 11.65
C GLU A 45 19.36 5.68 11.97
N THR A 46 18.82 6.58 11.15
CA THR A 46 19.05 8.03 11.29
C THR A 46 17.86 8.80 11.84
N ALA A 47 16.66 8.21 11.83
CA ALA A 47 15.47 8.92 12.29
C ALA A 47 15.53 9.26 13.79
N SER A 48 14.97 10.42 14.13
CA SER A 48 14.69 10.78 15.52
C SER A 48 13.79 9.75 16.20
N SER A 49 13.91 9.60 17.53
CA SER A 49 13.00 8.79 18.34
C SER A 49 11.53 9.19 18.16
N ASP A 50 11.30 10.48 17.89
CA ASP A 50 9.96 11.06 17.76
C ASP A 50 9.22 10.57 16.51
N ALA A 51 9.92 9.94 15.56
CA ALA A 51 9.35 9.39 14.34
C ALA A 51 8.32 8.28 14.57
N ASN A 52 8.27 7.70 15.78
CA ASN A 52 7.44 6.55 16.12
C ASN A 52 6.20 6.88 16.98
N PHE A 53 6.00 8.15 17.34
CA PHE A 53 4.90 8.58 18.20
C PHE A 53 3.92 9.45 17.43
N TRP A 54 2.75 9.73 17.99
CA TRP A 54 1.83 10.77 17.49
C TRP A 54 2.03 12.08 18.27
N CYS A 55 2.00 13.23 17.61
CA CYS A 55 2.22 14.54 18.23
C CYS A 55 1.28 15.61 17.65
N GLU A 56 0.26 16.02 18.43
CA GLU A 56 -0.74 17.01 18.01
C GLU A 56 -0.22 18.46 17.96
N VAL A 57 0.96 18.73 18.53
CA VAL A 57 1.49 20.10 18.66
C VAL A 57 2.42 20.53 17.53
N ILE A 58 2.87 19.59 16.68
CA ILE A 58 3.76 19.87 15.55
C ILE A 58 2.97 19.60 14.27
N SER A 59 3.07 20.51 13.29
CA SER A 59 2.45 20.25 11.98
C SER A 59 3.09 18.99 11.34
N PRO A 60 2.31 18.14 10.62
CA PRO A 60 2.85 16.92 10.01
C PRO A 60 4.10 17.15 9.14
N ARG A 61 4.13 18.26 8.38
CA ARG A 61 5.28 18.67 7.56
C ARG A 61 6.51 18.94 8.41
N ASP A 62 6.38 19.80 9.42
CA ASP A 62 7.52 20.20 10.26
C ASP A 62 8.03 19.02 11.06
N TRP A 63 7.13 18.13 11.45
CA TRP A 63 7.49 16.93 12.17
C TRP A 63 8.31 15.95 11.33
N LEU A 64 7.95 15.76 10.05
CA LEU A 64 8.79 15.02 9.11
C LEU A 64 10.20 15.62 9.00
N LEU A 65 10.31 16.94 8.87
CA LEU A 65 11.60 17.64 8.80
C LEU A 65 12.41 17.56 10.09
N CYS A 66 11.75 17.46 11.25
CA CYS A 66 12.40 17.22 12.54
C CYS A 66 12.86 15.75 12.70
N CYS A 67 12.15 14.81 12.08
CA CYS A 67 12.44 13.38 12.23
C CYS A 67 13.44 12.83 11.24
N PHE A 68 13.51 13.38 10.02
CA PHE A 68 14.25 12.80 8.91
C PHE A 68 15.05 13.84 8.12
N ASP A 69 16.12 13.37 7.50
CA ASP A 69 16.97 14.14 6.60
C ASP A 69 16.38 14.26 5.19
N ILE A 70 15.22 14.90 5.08
CA ILE A 70 14.53 15.15 3.81
C ILE A 70 14.38 16.66 3.54
N ASN A 71 14.19 17.03 2.27
CA ASN A 71 13.88 18.41 1.90
C ASN A 71 12.41 18.78 2.15
N ILE A 72 12.12 20.08 2.14
CA ILE A 72 10.79 20.63 2.43
C ILE A 72 9.76 20.26 1.38
N GLU A 73 10.15 20.21 0.11
CA GLU A 73 9.28 19.85 -1.01
C GLU A 73 8.77 18.40 -0.85
N THR A 74 9.65 17.49 -0.43
CA THR A 74 9.31 16.09 -0.15
C THR A 74 8.44 15.97 1.09
N ALA A 75 8.74 16.69 2.18
CA ALA A 75 7.86 16.67 3.35
C ALA A 75 6.44 17.14 3.00
N ILE A 76 6.31 18.18 2.18
CA ILE A 76 5.01 18.64 1.66
C ILE A 76 4.36 17.56 0.79
N ALA A 77 5.09 16.96 -0.15
CA ALA A 77 4.55 15.94 -1.05
C ALA A 77 4.03 14.71 -0.28
N ILE A 78 4.75 14.26 0.75
CA ILE A 78 4.35 13.15 1.60
C ILE A 78 3.05 13.48 2.34
N VAL A 79 2.98 14.64 3.00
CA VAL A 79 1.79 15.05 3.77
C VAL A 79 0.58 15.26 2.87
N SER A 80 0.76 15.91 1.72
CA SER A 80 -0.32 16.11 0.74
C SER A 80 -0.82 14.79 0.13
N GLY A 81 -0.02 13.72 0.21
CA GLY A 81 -0.40 12.39 -0.24
C GLY A 81 -1.25 11.60 0.76
N VAL A 82 -1.53 12.15 1.95
CA VAL A 82 -2.28 11.48 3.01
C VAL A 82 -3.41 12.40 3.48
N SER A 83 -4.65 11.90 3.50
CA SER A 83 -5.77 12.67 4.05
C SER A 83 -5.61 12.94 5.55
N GLU A 84 -6.19 14.07 5.99
CA GLU A 84 -6.09 14.57 7.37
C GLU A 84 -6.52 13.54 8.41
N ASP A 85 -7.64 12.83 8.17
CA ASP A 85 -8.17 11.77 9.05
C ASP A 85 -7.17 10.63 9.31
N TYR A 86 -6.26 10.37 8.37
CA TYR A 86 -5.24 9.32 8.50
C TYR A 86 -3.95 9.85 9.10
N LEU A 87 -3.60 11.12 8.88
CA LEU A 87 -2.43 11.72 9.49
C LEU A 87 -2.52 11.56 11.02
N GLU A 88 -3.68 11.81 11.62
CA GLU A 88 -3.90 11.68 13.06
C GLU A 88 -3.75 10.25 13.63
N GLN A 89 -3.73 9.24 12.77
CA GLN A 89 -3.68 7.82 13.16
C GLN A 89 -2.35 7.14 12.81
N GLN A 90 -1.42 7.90 12.23
CA GLN A 90 -0.17 7.38 11.67
C GLN A 90 1.03 8.10 12.27
N THR A 91 2.22 7.56 11.99
CA THR A 91 3.49 8.11 12.48
C THR A 91 4.32 8.66 11.33
N PRO A 92 5.22 9.63 11.56
CA PRO A 92 6.13 10.12 10.53
C PRO A 92 6.95 9.01 9.87
N ARG A 93 7.38 8.00 10.64
CA ARG A 93 8.07 6.83 10.10
C ARG A 93 7.24 6.11 9.06
N TYR A 94 5.97 5.87 9.34
CA TYR A 94 5.08 5.21 8.39
C TYR A 94 4.92 5.98 7.10
N TRP A 95 4.77 7.31 7.18
CA TRP A 95 4.62 8.14 5.99
C TRP A 95 5.85 8.05 5.08
N VAL A 96 7.05 8.12 5.66
CA VAL A 96 8.31 8.02 4.90
C VAL A 96 8.53 6.61 4.36
N GLU A 97 8.29 5.57 5.14
CA GLU A 97 8.42 4.18 4.68
C GLU A 97 7.44 3.88 3.53
N ASN A 98 6.19 4.32 3.65
CA ASN A 98 5.19 4.19 2.60
C ASN A 98 5.57 5.00 1.34
N TRP A 99 6.11 6.21 1.50
CA TRP A 99 6.63 7.03 0.39
C TRP A 99 7.77 6.32 -0.35
N ILE A 100 8.75 5.76 0.37
CA ILE A 100 9.85 4.99 -0.21
C ILE A 100 9.28 3.81 -1.00
N LYS A 101 8.40 3.01 -0.39
CA LYS A 101 7.82 1.83 -1.04
C LYS A 101 7.10 2.18 -2.34
N GLN A 102 6.31 3.24 -2.34
CA GLN A 102 5.57 3.68 -3.54
C GLN A 102 6.48 4.15 -4.67
N LEU A 103 7.63 4.75 -4.36
CA LEU A 103 8.54 5.30 -5.38
C LEU A 103 9.60 4.29 -5.86
N ALA A 104 10.07 3.42 -4.96
CA ALA A 104 11.09 2.43 -5.26
C ALA A 104 10.53 1.28 -6.09
N ASN A 105 9.25 0.97 -5.88
CA ASN A 105 8.61 -0.16 -6.52
C ASN A 105 7.63 0.29 -7.60
N ARG A 106 7.71 -0.37 -8.74
CA ARG A 106 6.84 -0.13 -9.88
C ARG A 106 6.29 -1.45 -10.38
N PRO A 107 5.04 -1.45 -10.87
CA PRO A 107 4.54 -2.62 -11.57
C PRO A 107 5.45 -2.99 -12.74
N SER A 108 5.50 -4.27 -13.08
CA SER A 108 6.27 -4.77 -14.22
C SER A 108 5.79 -4.16 -15.54
N SER A 109 6.62 -4.24 -16.58
CA SER A 109 6.21 -3.79 -17.92
C SER A 109 5.02 -4.61 -18.45
N GLU A 110 4.93 -5.88 -18.09
CA GLU A 110 3.82 -6.75 -18.47
C GLU A 110 2.52 -6.30 -17.80
N PHE A 111 2.54 -6.12 -16.48
CA PHE A 111 1.37 -5.67 -15.74
C PHE A 111 0.95 -4.26 -16.14
N ASN A 112 1.90 -3.34 -16.34
CA ASN A 112 1.60 -2.02 -16.91
C ASN A 112 0.95 -2.12 -18.29
N SER A 113 1.46 -2.98 -19.18
CA SER A 113 0.85 -3.16 -20.50
C SER A 113 -0.55 -3.73 -20.40
N PHE A 114 -0.78 -4.67 -19.48
CA PHE A 114 -2.10 -5.21 -19.20
C PHE A 114 -3.07 -4.12 -18.74
N ILE A 115 -2.68 -3.33 -17.73
CA ILE A 115 -3.49 -2.23 -17.19
C ILE A 115 -3.77 -1.15 -18.25
N ASN A 116 -2.77 -0.77 -19.05
CA ASN A 116 -2.92 0.28 -20.06
C ASN A 116 -3.79 -0.14 -21.25
N ASN A 117 -3.93 -1.45 -21.49
CA ASN A 117 -4.79 -1.98 -22.54
C ASN A 117 -6.24 -2.19 -22.07
N ALA A 118 -6.51 -2.08 -20.77
CA ALA A 118 -7.86 -2.15 -20.22
C ALA A 118 -8.62 -0.83 -20.41
N ASN A 119 -9.94 -0.89 -20.60
CA ASN A 119 -10.73 0.32 -20.61
C ASN A 119 -10.84 0.90 -19.20
N LEU A 120 -11.05 2.22 -19.12
CA LEU A 120 -11.31 2.89 -17.85
C LEU A 120 -12.56 2.28 -17.19
N ASN A 121 -12.49 2.07 -15.88
CA ASN A 121 -13.59 1.55 -15.06
C ASN A 121 -14.06 0.14 -15.47
N GLU A 122 -13.23 -0.66 -16.13
CA GLU A 122 -13.56 -2.04 -16.49
C GLU A 122 -13.09 -3.02 -15.40
N LEU A 123 -13.85 -4.08 -15.15
CA LEU A 123 -13.34 -5.22 -14.41
C LEU A 123 -12.56 -6.11 -15.38
N ILE A 124 -11.29 -6.32 -15.09
CA ILE A 124 -10.41 -7.13 -15.93
C ILE A 124 -9.90 -8.32 -15.14
N ASN A 125 -9.84 -9.47 -15.80
CA ASN A 125 -9.25 -10.67 -15.22
C ASN A 125 -7.78 -10.71 -15.59
N TYR A 126 -6.90 -10.61 -14.59
CA TYR A 126 -5.49 -10.90 -14.80
C TYR A 126 -5.27 -12.39 -14.52
N GLU A 127 -5.14 -13.17 -15.59
CA GLU A 127 -4.88 -14.60 -15.48
C GLU A 127 -3.39 -14.83 -15.15
N HIS A 128 -3.11 -15.08 -13.87
CA HIS A 128 -1.80 -15.56 -13.43
C HIS A 128 -1.88 -17.03 -13.01
N ALA A 129 -0.79 -17.78 -13.19
CA ALA A 129 -0.73 -19.23 -12.95
C ALA A 129 -1.16 -19.65 -11.54
N LEU A 130 -1.03 -18.75 -10.56
CA LEU A 130 -1.40 -19.01 -9.17
C LEU A 130 -2.84 -18.61 -8.85
N HIS A 131 -3.36 -17.50 -9.40
CA HIS A 131 -4.69 -16.99 -9.05
C HIS A 131 -5.33 -16.19 -10.20
N PRO A 132 -6.44 -16.66 -10.81
CA PRO A 132 -7.28 -15.83 -11.67
C PRO A 132 -8.15 -14.94 -10.76
N THR A 133 -7.59 -13.80 -10.32
CA THR A 133 -8.33 -12.85 -9.45
C THR A 133 -8.80 -11.67 -10.29
N PRO A 134 -10.10 -11.35 -10.27
CA PRO A 134 -10.60 -10.14 -10.91
C PRO A 134 -9.99 -8.88 -10.27
N ILE A 135 -9.49 -7.98 -11.12
CA ILE A 135 -9.00 -6.65 -10.72
C ILE A 135 -9.95 -5.61 -11.28
N HIS A 136 -10.42 -4.72 -10.43
CA HIS A 136 -11.06 -3.50 -10.87
C HIS A 136 -10.03 -2.37 -10.87
N VAL A 137 -9.82 -1.76 -12.03
CA VAL A 137 -8.83 -0.70 -12.20
C VAL A 137 -9.51 0.65 -12.17
N VAL A 138 -9.10 1.48 -11.20
CA VAL A 138 -9.47 2.89 -11.19
C VAL A 138 -8.25 3.67 -11.70
N ASN A 139 -8.07 3.74 -13.02
CA ASN A 139 -6.90 4.37 -13.66
C ASN A 139 -6.95 5.92 -13.63
N LYS A 140 -7.78 6.48 -12.75
CA LYS A 140 -7.87 7.90 -12.41
C LYS A 140 -8.30 7.99 -10.95
N GLU A 141 -8.05 9.12 -10.30
CA GLU A 141 -8.70 9.38 -9.02
C GLU A 141 -10.22 9.39 -9.25
N PRO A 142 -10.99 8.52 -8.60
CA PRO A 142 -12.44 8.47 -8.82
C PRO A 142 -13.04 9.77 -8.30
N VAL A 143 -13.86 10.46 -9.10
CA VAL A 143 -14.47 11.72 -8.67
C VAL A 143 -15.74 11.45 -7.87
N ASN A 144 -16.16 12.40 -7.02
CA ASN A 144 -17.42 12.29 -6.29
C ASN A 144 -18.58 12.06 -7.25
N GLY A 145 -19.30 10.94 -7.09
CA GLY A 145 -20.41 10.53 -7.97
C GLY A 145 -20.11 9.32 -8.84
N ASP A 146 -18.84 8.93 -9.03
CA ASP A 146 -18.46 7.73 -9.79
C ASP A 146 -18.94 6.43 -9.07
N ASP A 147 -19.24 6.50 -7.76
CA ASP A 147 -19.57 5.34 -6.91
C ASP A 147 -20.71 4.48 -7.45
N ASN A 148 -21.76 5.11 -8.00
CA ASN A 148 -22.95 4.40 -8.47
C ASN A 148 -22.68 3.69 -9.80
N GLU A 149 -21.88 4.29 -10.68
CA GLU A 149 -21.48 3.70 -11.96
C GLU A 149 -20.53 2.52 -11.72
N LEU A 150 -19.54 2.71 -10.86
CA LEU A 150 -18.59 1.65 -10.49
C LEU A 150 -19.28 0.50 -9.74
N ARG A 151 -20.24 0.80 -8.84
CA ARG A 151 -21.06 -0.23 -8.19
C ARG A 151 -21.92 -0.99 -9.20
N LEU A 152 -22.51 -0.29 -10.17
CA LEU A 152 -23.32 -0.91 -11.22
C LEU A 152 -22.47 -1.84 -12.09
N LEU A 153 -21.25 -1.45 -12.45
CA LEU A 153 -20.31 -2.30 -13.19
C LEU A 153 -20.03 -3.61 -12.45
N LEU A 154 -19.69 -3.54 -11.15
CA LEU A 154 -19.49 -4.74 -10.34
C LEU A 154 -20.76 -5.59 -10.22
N GLN A 155 -21.93 -4.97 -10.04
CA GLN A 155 -23.20 -5.71 -9.96
C GLN A 155 -23.56 -6.38 -11.30
N THR A 156 -23.16 -5.80 -12.43
CA THR A 156 -23.50 -6.33 -13.75
C THR A 156 -22.55 -7.46 -14.17
N GLU A 157 -21.26 -7.34 -13.84
CA GLU A 157 -20.23 -8.31 -14.26
C GLU A 157 -19.94 -9.40 -13.21
N LEU A 158 -19.95 -9.07 -11.91
CA LEU A 158 -19.76 -10.04 -10.81
C LEU A 158 -21.08 -10.43 -10.12
N GLY A 159 -22.01 -9.48 -9.98
CA GLY A 159 -23.28 -9.67 -9.27
C GLY A 159 -24.26 -10.64 -9.94
N GLN A 160 -24.01 -11.06 -11.19
CA GLN A 160 -24.74 -12.18 -11.79
C GLN A 160 -24.22 -13.56 -11.34
N GLN A 161 -23.01 -13.64 -10.79
CA GLN A 161 -22.37 -14.91 -10.39
C GLN A 161 -22.16 -15.08 -8.87
N ALA A 162 -22.13 -13.98 -8.10
CA ALA A 162 -21.90 -14.00 -6.65
C ALA A 162 -22.93 -13.14 -5.89
N ASP A 163 -23.30 -13.58 -4.68
CA ASP A 163 -24.07 -12.76 -3.75
C ASP A 163 -23.18 -11.59 -3.28
N GLU A 164 -23.67 -10.34 -3.40
CA GLU A 164 -22.95 -9.13 -2.98
C GLU A 164 -22.49 -9.23 -1.51
N SER A 165 -23.20 -9.99 -0.67
CA SER A 165 -22.82 -10.26 0.73
C SER A 165 -21.52 -11.07 0.91
N THR A 166 -21.01 -11.65 -0.18
CA THR A 166 -19.79 -12.47 -0.22
C THR A 166 -18.62 -11.79 -0.93
N LEU A 167 -18.81 -10.56 -1.40
CA LEU A 167 -17.78 -9.77 -2.07
C LEU A 167 -17.05 -8.84 -1.11
N PHE A 168 -15.73 -8.83 -1.21
CA PHE A 168 -14.84 -8.02 -0.40
C PHE A 168 -13.79 -7.34 -1.28
N TYR A 169 -13.33 -6.16 -0.87
CA TYR A 169 -12.55 -5.26 -1.71
C TYR A 169 -11.29 -4.82 -0.99
N HIS A 170 -10.14 -4.91 -1.65
CA HIS A 170 -8.86 -4.38 -1.16
C HIS A 170 -8.34 -3.32 -2.11
N THR A 171 -8.06 -2.13 -1.60
CA THR A 171 -7.53 -1.01 -2.37
C THR A 171 -6.03 -0.85 -2.13
N THR A 172 -5.25 -0.81 -3.20
CA THR A 172 -3.80 -0.61 -3.16
C THR A 172 -3.31 0.09 -4.45
N ASN A 173 -2.00 0.32 -4.59
CA ASN A 173 -1.42 0.83 -5.85
C ASN A 173 -1.18 -0.32 -6.86
N LEU A 174 -0.89 -0.01 -8.12
CA LEU A 174 -0.69 -1.04 -9.16
C LEU A 174 0.40 -2.06 -8.82
N TRP A 175 1.52 -1.63 -8.22
CA TRP A 175 2.58 -2.56 -7.81
C TRP A 175 2.11 -3.52 -6.71
N GLY A 176 1.42 -3.00 -5.69
CA GLY A 176 0.86 -3.82 -4.62
C GLY A 176 -0.20 -4.79 -5.15
N ALA A 177 -0.99 -4.36 -6.13
CA ALA A 177 -1.96 -5.24 -6.78
C ALA A 177 -1.29 -6.38 -7.54
N GLU A 178 -0.25 -6.07 -8.33
CA GLU A 178 0.55 -7.09 -9.03
C GLU A 178 1.14 -8.09 -8.04
N ASN A 179 1.86 -7.61 -7.01
CA ASN A 179 2.49 -8.47 -6.01
C ASN A 179 1.49 -9.38 -5.28
N ILE A 180 0.34 -8.85 -4.87
CA ILE A 180 -0.68 -9.66 -4.20
C ILE A 180 -1.16 -10.80 -5.10
N ILE A 181 -1.23 -10.58 -6.41
CA ILE A 181 -1.74 -11.56 -7.37
C ILE A 181 -0.66 -12.58 -7.77
N THR A 182 0.58 -12.13 -7.92
CA THR A 182 1.69 -12.96 -8.40
C THR A 182 2.40 -13.69 -7.27
N GLU A 183 2.50 -13.10 -6.08
CA GLU A 183 3.24 -13.64 -4.94
C GLU A 183 2.33 -13.99 -3.74
N GLY A 184 1.09 -13.51 -3.75
CA GLY A 184 0.14 -13.69 -2.64
C GLY A 184 0.20 -12.55 -1.61
N ILE A 185 -0.62 -12.66 -0.56
CA ILE A 185 -0.65 -11.66 0.51
C ILE A 185 0.55 -11.86 1.44
N ASP A 186 1.51 -10.94 1.40
CA ASP A 186 2.59 -10.89 2.39
C ASP A 186 2.17 -10.14 3.66
N PHE A 187 2.03 -10.87 4.77
CA PHE A 187 1.75 -10.29 6.07
C PHE A 187 2.98 -9.64 6.72
N GLY A 188 4.20 -9.89 6.23
CA GLY A 188 5.41 -9.16 6.63
C GLY A 188 5.33 -7.68 6.25
N GLU A 189 4.64 -7.38 5.14
CA GLU A 189 4.37 -6.02 4.66
C GLU A 189 3.22 -5.33 5.42
N CYS A 190 2.46 -6.08 6.21
CA CYS A 190 1.36 -5.55 7.00
C CYS A 190 1.89 -4.97 8.33
N SER A 191 1.71 -3.67 8.56
CA SER A 191 2.26 -3.01 9.75
C SER A 191 1.31 -3.03 10.96
N ARG A 192 1.87 -3.27 12.15
CA ARG A 192 1.15 -3.07 13.43
C ARG A 192 1.03 -1.59 13.70
N ARG A 193 -0.06 -1.14 14.33
CA ARG A 193 -0.26 0.26 14.74
C ARG A 193 -0.16 1.27 13.58
N GLN A 194 -0.58 0.86 12.39
CA GLN A 194 -0.69 1.74 11.22
C GLN A 194 -2.11 1.64 10.65
N ASP A 195 -2.60 2.75 10.12
CA ASP A 195 -3.98 2.93 9.63
C ASP A 195 -5.00 2.60 10.74
N PHE A 196 -5.65 1.42 10.65
CA PHE A 196 -6.64 0.93 11.61
C PHE A 196 -6.08 -0.21 12.51
N GLY A 197 -4.78 -0.43 12.42
CA GLY A 197 -4.05 -1.54 13.04
C GLY A 197 -3.98 -1.40 14.54
N GLY A 198 -4.55 -2.37 15.25
CA GLY A 198 -4.29 -2.52 16.69
C GLY A 198 -2.88 -3.07 16.96
N ARG A 199 -2.79 -3.97 17.94
CA ARG A 199 -1.51 -4.63 18.29
C ARG A 199 -1.09 -5.73 17.29
N THR A 200 -1.92 -6.04 16.29
CA THR A 200 -1.73 -7.15 15.37
C THR A 200 -1.56 -6.68 13.92
N VAL A 201 -0.75 -7.41 13.19
CA VAL A 201 -0.66 -7.37 11.73
C VAL A 201 -2.01 -7.74 11.15
N SER A 202 -2.54 -6.95 10.21
CA SER A 202 -3.88 -7.15 9.65
C SER A 202 -3.88 -6.82 8.16
N TYR A 203 -4.61 -7.62 7.37
CA TYR A 203 -4.94 -7.34 5.98
C TYR A 203 -6.40 -6.85 5.93
N TYR A 204 -6.62 -5.67 5.35
CA TYR A 204 -7.92 -5.01 5.37
C TYR A 204 -8.72 -5.28 4.10
N LEU A 205 -9.96 -5.68 4.32
CA LEU A 205 -10.97 -5.86 3.29
C LEU A 205 -12.18 -5.00 3.62
N ASN A 206 -12.68 -4.27 2.64
CA ASN A 206 -13.96 -3.58 2.69
C ASN A 206 -15.06 -4.51 2.22
N ASN A 207 -16.15 -4.61 2.96
CA ASN A 207 -17.39 -5.27 2.51
C ASN A 207 -18.29 -4.33 1.70
N ASN A 208 -17.93 -3.05 1.63
CA ASN A 208 -18.63 -2.03 0.87
C ASN A 208 -17.67 -1.44 -0.17
N PHE A 209 -17.99 -1.64 -1.45
CA PHE A 209 -17.15 -1.16 -2.53
C PHE A 209 -16.94 0.36 -2.50
N LYS A 210 -17.96 1.13 -2.10
CA LYS A 210 -17.83 2.58 -1.98
C LYS A 210 -16.68 2.95 -1.03
N ASN A 211 -16.55 2.25 0.10
CA ASN A 211 -15.47 2.51 1.05
C ASN A 211 -14.09 2.18 0.46
N ALA A 212 -14.00 1.16 -0.40
CA ALA A 212 -12.76 0.84 -1.11
C ALA A 212 -12.37 1.95 -2.11
N VAL A 213 -13.35 2.55 -2.79
CA VAL A 213 -13.16 3.70 -3.68
C VAL A 213 -12.77 4.95 -2.89
N GLU A 214 -13.47 5.25 -1.78
CA GLU A 214 -13.12 6.38 -0.90
C GLU A 214 -11.71 6.24 -0.34
N PHE A 215 -11.28 5.03 0.02
CA PHE A 215 -9.91 4.77 0.46
C PHE A 215 -8.88 5.15 -0.60
N ALA A 216 -9.15 4.88 -1.88
CA ALA A 216 -8.27 5.29 -2.98
C ALA A 216 -8.14 6.82 -3.06
N ARG A 217 -9.24 7.55 -2.86
CA ARG A 217 -9.27 9.03 -2.84
C ARG A 217 -8.51 9.58 -1.65
N GLN A 218 -8.78 9.04 -0.46
CA GLN A 218 -8.20 9.50 0.80
C GLN A 218 -6.69 9.30 0.91
N ARG A 219 -6.12 8.37 0.14
CA ARG A 219 -4.69 8.03 0.23
C ARG A 219 -3.86 8.51 -0.97
N VAL A 220 -4.42 9.39 -1.81
CA VAL A 220 -3.84 9.97 -3.05
C VAL A 220 -2.86 8.98 -3.72
N LEU A 221 -3.34 7.75 -3.93
CA LEU A 221 -2.51 6.70 -4.49
C LEU A 221 -2.27 7.03 -5.96
N ASN A 222 -1.01 7.06 -6.39
CA ASN A 222 -0.70 7.10 -7.81
C ASN A 222 -1.17 5.78 -8.44
N SER A 223 -2.17 5.85 -9.31
CA SER A 223 -2.76 4.70 -10.02
C SER A 223 -3.29 3.61 -9.06
N PRO A 224 -4.46 3.81 -8.43
CA PRO A 224 -5.05 2.82 -7.54
C PRO A 224 -5.67 1.63 -8.31
N ALA A 225 -5.60 0.46 -7.68
CA ALA A 225 -6.31 -0.75 -8.09
C ALA A 225 -7.12 -1.29 -6.91
N ILE A 226 -8.29 -1.86 -7.22
CA ILE A 226 -9.17 -2.53 -6.27
C ILE A 226 -9.23 -4.01 -6.64
N ILE A 227 -8.70 -4.86 -5.78
CA ILE A 227 -8.80 -6.32 -5.91
C ILE A 227 -10.14 -6.76 -5.34
N VAL A 228 -10.85 -7.60 -6.07
CA VAL A 228 -12.14 -8.15 -5.64
C VAL A 228 -11.97 -9.60 -5.19
N TYR A 229 -12.32 -9.85 -3.93
CA TYR A 229 -12.33 -11.16 -3.31
C TYR A 229 -13.75 -11.69 -3.20
N HIS A 230 -13.94 -12.95 -3.59
CA HIS A 230 -15.14 -13.70 -3.28
C HIS A 230 -14.86 -14.61 -2.07
N ILE A 231 -15.49 -14.33 -0.94
CA ILE A 231 -15.34 -15.08 0.31
C ILE A 231 -16.66 -15.79 0.62
N PRO A 232 -16.74 -17.13 0.50
CA PRO A 232 -17.98 -17.86 0.70
C PRO A 232 -18.62 -17.60 2.07
N ALA A 233 -19.95 -17.47 2.11
CA ALA A 233 -20.70 -17.26 3.35
C ALA A 233 -20.47 -18.36 4.40
N THR A 234 -20.17 -19.60 3.96
CA THR A 234 -19.80 -20.71 4.84
C THR A 234 -18.49 -20.45 5.59
N LEU A 235 -17.54 -19.75 4.95
CA LEU A 235 -16.28 -19.35 5.57
C LEU A 235 -16.52 -18.17 6.53
N LEU A 236 -17.32 -17.19 6.13
CA LEU A 236 -17.68 -16.05 7.00
C LEU A 236 -18.44 -16.49 8.26
N GLY A 237 -19.35 -17.47 8.14
CA GLY A 237 -20.13 -17.98 9.27
C GLY A 237 -19.32 -18.81 10.27
N GLN A 238 -18.12 -19.26 9.90
CA GLN A 238 -17.21 -20.01 10.78
C GLN A 238 -16.29 -19.10 11.60
N TYR A 239 -16.17 -17.83 11.21
CA TYR A 239 -15.12 -16.97 11.70
C TYR A 239 -15.64 -15.53 11.89
N ASP A 240 -15.76 -15.08 13.14
CA ASP A 240 -15.87 -13.65 13.45
C ASP A 240 -14.59 -12.89 13.02
N HIS A 241 -13.50 -13.62 12.85
CA HIS A 241 -12.18 -13.20 12.35
C HIS A 241 -11.60 -14.33 11.50
N LEU A 242 -11.42 -14.11 10.19
CA LEU A 242 -10.87 -15.13 9.31
C LEU A 242 -9.35 -15.21 9.52
N ASN A 243 -8.91 -16.26 10.21
CA ASN A 243 -7.49 -16.56 10.36
C ASN A 243 -7.05 -17.42 9.17
N LEU A 244 -6.33 -16.83 8.21
CA LEU A 244 -5.82 -17.56 7.04
C LEU A 244 -4.67 -18.52 7.39
N SER A 245 -4.27 -18.59 8.66
CA SER A 245 -3.23 -19.47 9.21
C SER A 245 -3.29 -20.96 8.87
N GLY A 246 -4.46 -21.44 8.42
CA GLY A 246 -4.77 -22.87 8.36
C GLY A 246 -5.27 -23.36 7.00
N MET A 247 -5.48 -22.46 6.03
CA MET A 247 -5.71 -22.87 4.65
C MET A 247 -4.35 -22.93 3.97
N PHE A 248 -3.99 -24.10 3.44
CA PHE A 248 -2.67 -24.44 2.86
C PHE A 248 -2.10 -23.35 1.94
N PHE A 249 -1.48 -22.33 2.54
CA PHE A 249 -0.46 -21.47 1.97
C PHE A 249 0.64 -21.51 3.01
N SER A 250 1.81 -21.97 2.60
CA SER A 250 2.96 -22.20 3.47
C SER A 250 3.44 -20.89 4.11
N GLY A 251 2.94 -20.57 5.30
CA GLY A 251 3.44 -19.40 6.06
C GLY A 251 2.56 -18.95 7.22
N GLY A 252 2.61 -19.66 8.36
CA GLY A 252 2.37 -19.13 9.72
C GLY A 252 0.96 -18.56 10.06
N PRO A 253 0.70 -18.23 11.35
CA PRO A 253 -0.66 -17.93 11.78
C PRO A 253 -1.10 -16.47 11.71
N TYR A 254 -1.99 -16.07 10.77
CA TYR A 254 -2.33 -14.64 10.56
C TYR A 254 -3.82 -14.29 10.27
N ARG A 255 -4.23 -13.12 10.80
CA ARG A 255 -5.62 -12.62 10.93
C ARG A 255 -6.05 -11.69 9.78
N ILE A 256 -7.24 -11.89 9.24
CA ILE A 256 -8.03 -10.90 8.49
C ILE A 256 -9.06 -10.29 9.43
N LYS A 257 -9.17 -8.96 9.46
CA LYS A 257 -10.21 -8.24 10.19
C LYS A 257 -11.20 -7.66 9.19
N GLY A 258 -12.36 -8.30 9.06
CA GLY A 258 -13.52 -7.65 8.44
C GLY A 258 -14.00 -6.52 9.37
N VAL A 259 -14.09 -5.30 8.85
CA VAL A 259 -14.79 -4.22 9.53
C VAL A 259 -16.28 -4.41 9.19
N LYS A 260 -17.10 -4.67 10.20
CA LYS A 260 -18.57 -4.66 10.07
C LYS A 260 -19.06 -3.22 10.03
#